data_AF-A0AA86P995-F1
#
_entry.id   AF-A0AA86P995-F1
#
_cell.length_a   1.000
_cell.length_b   1.000
_cell.length_c   1.000
_cell.angle_alpha   90.00
_cell.angle_beta   90.00
_cell.angle_gamma   90.00
#
_symmetry.space_group_name_H-M   'P 1'
#
loop_
_entity.id
_entity.type
_entity.pdbx_description
1 polymer ?
#
loop_
_entity_poly.entity_id
_entity_poly.type
_entity_poly.pdbx_seq_one_letter_code
_entity_poly.pdbx_strand_id
1 'polypeptide(L)'
;MLQQKIVEALQINYILLHEIHLQIHTILKQQNKRIKDKWSEEEDQLMSIVIQLYGYNIDVISLIVASKSYAQVYQRLRYLRERSAKKLNSQRL
;
A
#
# COMPACT_ATOMS: atom_id res chain seq x y z
N MET A 1 30.48 43.97 -4.71
CA MET A 1 29.59 43.36 -5.72
C MET A 1 29.77 41.85 -5.90
N LEU A 2 30.99 41.30 -5.99
CA LEU A 2 31.18 39.85 -6.17
C LEU A 2 30.75 39.00 -4.97
N GLN A 3 31.11 39.41 -3.75
CA GLN A 3 30.72 38.68 -2.51
C GLN A 3 29.21 38.57 -2.34
N GLN A 4 28.46 39.61 -2.69
CA GLN A 4 26.99 39.62 -2.60
C GLN A 4 26.36 38.60 -3.55
N LYS A 5 26.86 38.51 -4.79
CA LYS A 5 26.43 37.51 -5.77
C LYS A 5 26.71 36.08 -5.31
N ILE A 6 27.84 35.85 -4.61
CA ILE A 6 28.17 34.54 -4.05
C ILE A 6 27.20 34.16 -2.94
N VAL A 7 26.88 35.09 -2.02
CA VAL A 7 25.91 34.85 -0.95
C VAL A 7 24.52 34.55 -1.52
N GLU A 8 24.07 35.33 -2.51
CA GLU A 8 22.81 35.09 -3.21
C GLU A 8 22.77 33.71 -3.88
N ALA A 9 23.85 33.32 -4.56
CA ALA A 9 23.94 32.00 -5.20
C ALA A 9 23.89 30.85 -4.20
N LEU A 10 24.56 30.99 -3.04
CA LEU A 10 24.51 29.99 -1.98
C LEU A 10 23.11 29.89 -1.36
N GLN A 11 22.44 31.02 -1.17
CA GLN A 11 21.08 31.06 -0.62
C GLN A 11 20.07 30.43 -1.58
N ILE A 12 20.19 30.69 -2.89
CA ILE A 12 19.39 30.04 -3.93
C ILE A 12 19.65 28.52 -3.90
N ASN A 13 20.91 28.10 -3.84
CA ASN A 13 21.25 26.67 -3.82
C ASN A 13 20.66 25.96 -2.60
N TYR A 14 20.73 26.59 -1.42
CA TYR A 14 20.10 26.05 -0.21
C TYR A 14 18.58 25.87 -0.35
N ILE A 15 17.88 26.89 -0.89
CA ILE A 15 16.43 26.83 -1.10
C ILE A 15 16.07 25.68 -2.05
N LEU A 16 16.79 25.57 -3.17
CA LEU A 16 16.57 24.51 -4.16
C LEU A 16 16.79 23.11 -3.55
N LEU A 17 17.85 22.92 -2.77
CA LEU A 17 18.11 21.66 -2.09
C LEU A 17 16.99 21.29 -1.10
N HIS A 18 16.49 22.27 -0.35
CA HIS A 18 15.39 22.06 0.58
C HIS A 18 14.10 21.66 -0.15
N GLU A 19 13.79 22.32 -1.27
CA GLU A 19 12.60 22.01 -2.07
C GLU A 19 12.67 20.61 -2.69
N ILE A 20 13.83 20.23 -3.24
CA ILE A 20 14.07 18.87 -3.75
C ILE A 20 13.86 17.83 -2.64
N HIS A 21 14.36 18.08 -1.43
CA HIS A 21 14.19 17.16 -0.31
C HIS A 21 12.70 16.95 0.04
N LEU A 22 11.92 18.03 0.09
CA LEU A 22 10.47 17.97 0.35
C LEU A 22 9.72 17.21 -0.75
N GLN A 23 10.10 17.40 -2.02
CA GLN A 23 9.52 16.68 -3.14
C GLN A 23 9.81 15.17 -3.05
N ILE A 24 11.07 14.79 -2.78
CA ILE A 24 11.46 13.37 -2.58
C ILE A 24 10.63 12.73 -1.46
N HIS A 25 10.54 13.39 -0.30
CA HIS A 25 9.77 12.86 0.82
C HIS A 25 8.28 12.66 0.46
N THR A 26 7.70 13.61 -0.27
CA THR A 26 6.30 13.52 -0.72
C THR A 26 6.09 12.37 -1.70
N ILE A 27 7.00 12.19 -2.66
CA ILE A 27 6.95 11.09 -3.64
C ILE A 27 7.06 9.73 -2.93
N LEU A 28 8.02 9.58 -2.02
CA LEU A 28 8.20 8.34 -1.25
C LEU A 28 6.97 8.01 -0.40
N LYS A 29 6.37 9.02 0.24
CA LYS A 29 5.13 8.83 1.01
C LYS A 29 3.97 8.36 0.12
N GLN A 30 3.83 8.93 -1.08
CA GLN A 30 2.78 8.52 -2.03
C GLN A 30 3.02 7.11 -2.58
N GLN A 31 4.25 6.76 -2.93
CA GLN A 31 4.60 5.42 -3.39
C GLN A 31 4.35 4.37 -2.30
N ASN A 32 4.80 4.63 -1.07
CA ASN A 32 4.54 3.75 0.08
C ASN A 32 3.05 3.56 0.35
N LYS A 33 2.23 4.61 0.17
CA LYS A 33 0.78 4.49 0.25
C LYS A 33 0.23 3.56 -0.84
N ARG A 34 0.63 3.77 -2.10
CA ARG A 34 0.19 2.94 -3.24
C ARG A 34 0.58 1.46 -3.09
N ILE A 35 1.78 1.19 -2.59
CA ILE A 35 2.26 -0.19 -2.35
C ILE A 35 1.44 -0.85 -1.23
N LYS A 36 1.15 -0.14 -0.15
CA LYS A 36 0.32 -0.66 0.95
C LYS A 36 -1.13 -0.92 0.53
N ASP A 37 -1.67 -0.13 -0.39
CA ASP A 37 -3.06 -0.27 -0.84
C ASP A 37 -3.28 -1.42 -1.83
N LYS A 38 -2.26 -1.86 -2.54
CA LYS A 38 -2.38 -2.96 -3.51
C LYS A 38 -2.11 -4.31 -2.86
N TRP A 39 -2.98 -5.29 -3.12
CA TRP A 39 -2.77 -6.68 -2.77
C TRP A 39 -1.75 -7.31 -3.73
N SER A 40 -0.69 -7.92 -3.17
CA SER A 40 0.25 -8.72 -3.95
C SER A 40 -0.31 -10.13 -4.17
N GLU A 41 0.25 -10.85 -5.15
CA GLU A 41 -0.16 -12.21 -5.43
C GLU A 41 0.18 -13.15 -4.25
N GLU A 42 1.33 -12.92 -3.61
CA GLU A 42 1.78 -13.65 -2.43
C GLU A 42 0.84 -13.40 -1.23
N GLU A 43 0.38 -12.16 -1.03
CA GLU A 43 -0.60 -11.83 0.02
C GLU A 43 -1.95 -12.53 -0.21
N ASP A 44 -2.40 -12.59 -1.47
CA ASP A 44 -3.63 -13.30 -1.84
C ASP A 44 -3.49 -14.83 -1.68
N GLN A 45 -2.33 -15.39 -2.02
CA GLN A 45 -2.04 -16.81 -1.81
C GLN A 45 -2.01 -17.15 -0.32
N LEU A 46 -1.32 -16.35 0.48
CA LEU A 46 -1.26 -16.50 1.93
C LEU A 46 -2.67 -16.42 2.53
N MET A 47 -3.46 -15.42 2.14
CA MET A 47 -4.84 -15.29 2.59
C MET A 47 -5.68 -16.53 2.22
N SER A 48 -5.51 -17.06 1.00
CA SER A 48 -6.23 -18.25 0.55
C SER A 48 -5.88 -19.50 1.38
N ILE A 49 -4.60 -19.68 1.71
CA ILE A 49 -4.14 -20.78 2.58
C ILE A 49 -4.73 -20.63 3.99
N VAL A 50 -4.68 -19.42 4.56
CA VAL A 50 -5.24 -19.18 5.90
C VAL A 50 -6.75 -19.44 5.92
N ILE A 51 -7.48 -19.03 4.87
CA ILE A 51 -8.91 -19.32 4.75
C ILE A 51 -9.18 -20.83 4.69
N GLN A 52 -8.33 -21.59 4.01
CA GLN A 52 -8.48 -23.05 3.95
C GLN A 52 -8.23 -23.71 5.31
N LEU A 53 -7.27 -23.21 6.10
CA LEU A 53 -6.89 -23.79 7.39
C LEU A 53 -7.81 -23.36 8.54
N TYR A 54 -8.20 -22.08 8.59
CA TYR A 54 -8.88 -21.47 9.74
C TYR A 54 -10.27 -20.92 9.39
N GLY A 55 -10.72 -21.10 8.15
CA GLY A 55 -11.93 -20.48 7.63
C GLY A 55 -11.79 -18.97 7.48
N TYR A 56 -12.92 -18.28 7.33
CA TYR A 56 -12.95 -16.82 7.16
C TYR A 56 -12.82 -16.04 8.48
N ASN A 57 -11.94 -16.48 9.39
CA ASN A 57 -11.68 -15.80 10.65
C ASN A 57 -10.77 -14.58 10.40
N ILE A 58 -11.37 -13.39 10.45
CA ILE A 58 -10.67 -12.14 10.12
C ILE A 58 -9.54 -11.82 11.10
N ASP A 59 -9.68 -12.13 12.39
CA ASP A 59 -8.67 -11.83 13.39
C ASP A 59 -7.38 -12.59 13.08
N VAL A 60 -7.50 -13.89 12.81
CA VAL A 60 -6.39 -14.77 12.41
C VAL A 60 -5.77 -14.32 11.09
N ILE A 61 -6.60 -14.00 10.09
CA ILE A 61 -6.12 -13.57 8.77
C ILE A 61 -5.39 -12.23 8.86
N SER A 62 -5.89 -11.29 9.65
CA SER A 62 -5.26 -9.98 9.84
C SER A 62 -3.93 -10.07 10.60
N LEU A 63 -3.81 -11.03 11.51
CA LEU A 63 -2.57 -11.30 12.22
C LEU A 63 -1.50 -11.90 11.28
N ILE A 64 -1.90 -12.80 10.39
CA ILE A 64 -0.98 -13.47 9.46
C ILE A 64 -0.60 -12.56 8.29
N VAL A 65 -1.57 -11.83 7.72
CA VAL A 65 -1.34 -10.83 6.66
C VAL A 65 -1.03 -9.47 7.29
N ALA A 66 0.02 -9.42 8.12
CA ALA A 66 0.41 -8.24 8.88
C ALA A 66 0.86 -7.04 8.01
N SER A 67 1.11 -7.27 6.72
CA SER A 67 1.40 -6.22 5.73
C SER A 67 0.20 -5.32 5.43
N LYS A 68 -1.02 -5.74 5.80
CA LYS A 68 -2.27 -5.03 5.53
C LYS A 68 -2.96 -4.65 6.84
N SER A 69 -3.64 -3.51 6.82
CA SER A 69 -4.50 -3.12 7.93
C SER A 69 -5.72 -4.03 8.01
N TYR A 70 -6.28 -4.18 9.21
CA TYR A 70 -7.50 -4.94 9.45
C TYR A 70 -8.65 -4.55 8.50
N ALA A 71 -8.82 -3.25 8.24
CA ALA A 71 -9.83 -2.74 7.30
C ALA A 71 -9.58 -3.20 5.85
N GLN A 72 -8.33 -3.21 5.39
CA GLN A 72 -7.98 -3.72 4.06
C GLN A 72 -8.23 -5.22 3.95
N VAL A 73 -7.87 -5.99 4.99
CA VAL A 73 -8.14 -7.43 5.09
C VAL A 73 -9.64 -7.70 5.01
N TYR A 74 -10.46 -6.96 5.78
CA TYR A 74 -11.92 -7.07 5.74
C TYR A 74 -12.47 -6.84 4.33
N GLN A 75 -12.05 -5.75 3.67
CA GLN A 75 -12.50 -5.42 2.32
C GLN A 75 -12.13 -6.52 1.31
N ARG A 76 -10.91 -7.07 1.41
CA ARG A 76 -10.46 -8.15 0.54
C ARG A 76 -11.25 -9.43 0.74
N LEU A 77 -11.48 -9.82 1.99
CA LEU A 77 -12.28 -11.00 2.32
C LEU A 77 -13.70 -10.91 1.79
N ARG A 78 -14.33 -9.73 1.91
CA ARG A 78 -15.64 -9.48 1.34
C ARG A 78 -15.65 -9.69 -0.18
N TYR A 79 -14.68 -9.09 -0.89
CA TYR A 79 -14.54 -9.26 -2.34
C TYR A 79 -14.36 -10.74 -2.75
N LEU A 80 -13.52 -11.49 -2.04
CA LEU A 80 -13.28 -12.91 -2.33
C LEU A 80 -14.53 -13.77 -2.11
N ARG A 81 -15.32 -13.49 -1.07
CA ARG A 81 -16.60 -14.18 -0.82
C ARG A 81 -17.60 -13.92 -1.94
N GLU A 82 -17.77 -12.66 -2.33
CA GLU A 82 -18.68 -12.27 -3.42
C GLU A 82 -18.27 -12.93 -4.75
N ARG A 83 -16.97 -12.96 -5.06
CA ARG A 83 -16.44 -13.61 -6.26
C ARG A 83 -16.68 -15.13 -6.25
N SER A 84 -16.48 -15.78 -5.11
CA SER A 84 -16.68 -17.22 -4.95
C SER A 84 -18.16 -17.60 -5.12
N ALA A 85 -19.06 -16.82 -4.54
CA ALA A 85 -20.51 -17.01 -4.71
C ALA A 85 -20.95 -16.87 -6.17
N LYS A 86 -20.42 -15.87 -6.89
CA LYS A 86 -20.70 -15.70 -8.33
C LYS A 86 -20.21 -16.88 -9.16
N LYS A 87 -19.00 -17.38 -8.90
CA LYS A 87 -18.42 -18.53 -9.61
C LYS A 87 -19.26 -19.80 -9.41
N LEU A 88 -19.74 -20.03 -8.20
CA LEU A 88 -20.60 -21.17 -7.90
C LEU A 88 -21.94 -21.10 -8.66
N ASN A 89 -22.55 -19.92 -8.72
CA ASN A 89 -23.81 -19.72 -9.45
C ASN A 89 -23.64 -19.89 -10.97
N SER A 90 -22.52 -19.44 -11.55
CA SER A 90 -22.24 -19.63 -12.98
C SER A 90 -21.97 -21.09 -13.39
N GLN A 91 -21.65 -21.97 -12.43
CA GLN A 91 -21.42 -23.40 -12.70
C GLN A 91 -22.70 -24.25 -12.59
N ARG A 92 -23.79 -23.67 -12.07
CA ARG A 92 -25.09 -24.33 -11.90
C ARG A 92 -26.07 -24.05 -13.06
N LEU A 93 -25.73 -23.12 -13.94
CA LEU A 93 -26.45 -22.80 -15.18
C LEU A 93 -25.80 -23.56 -16.34
#